data_AF-A0A935IA45-F1
#
_entry.id   AF-A0A935IA45-F1
#
_cell.length_a   1.000
_cell.length_b   1.000
_cell.length_c   1.000
_cell.angle_alpha   90.00
_cell.angle_beta   90.00
_cell.angle_gamma   90.00
#
_symmetry.space_group_name_H-M   'P 1'
#
loop_
_entity.id
_entity.type
_entity.pdbx_description
1 polymer ?
#
loop_
_entity_poly.entity_id
_entity_poly.type
_entity_poly.pdbx_seq_one_letter_code
_entity_poly.pdbx_strand_id
1 'polypeptide(L)'
;MTHPLCDQLIESVEQGLAPIQRAFDAYQNECFIPRPPEFFALELCGEAGELANLEKKRWKGAPPNDAHTADEAADVLIALMNFCNARGIDLAAAVALKLPRIGSTLPSA
;
A
#
# COMPACT_ATOMS: atom_id res chain seq x y z
N MET A 1 -6.49 26.14 0.71
CA MET A 1 -5.63 25.64 1.80
C MET A 1 -6.04 24.22 2.07
N THR A 2 -5.09 23.29 2.12
CA THR A 2 -5.31 21.90 2.54
C THR A 2 -5.68 21.86 4.02
N HIS A 3 -6.42 20.83 4.44
CA HIS A 3 -6.80 20.65 5.84
C HIS A 3 -5.54 20.37 6.69
N PRO A 4 -5.37 20.90 7.91
CA PRO A 4 -4.14 20.72 8.70
C PRO A 4 -3.74 19.25 8.94
N LEU A 5 -4.72 18.35 9.11
CA LEU A 5 -4.45 16.90 9.22
C LEU A 5 -3.90 16.29 7.91
N CYS A 6 -4.25 16.85 6.76
CA CYS A 6 -3.68 16.43 5.47
C CYS A 6 -2.21 16.80 5.40
N ASP A 7 -1.85 18.01 5.84
CA ASP A 7 -0.47 18.47 5.83
C ASP A 7 0.39 17.64 6.80
N GLN A 8 -0.11 17.34 8.01
CA GLN A 8 0.55 16.44 8.97
C GLN A 8 0.74 15.02 8.43
N LEU A 9 -0.26 14.50 7.73
CA LEU A 9 -0.18 13.17 7.11
C LEU A 9 0.85 13.14 5.98
N ILE A 10 0.89 14.18 5.14
CA ILE A 10 1.90 14.30 4.06
C ILE A 10 3.30 14.29 4.66
N GLU A 11 3.55 15.10 5.69
CA GLU A 11 4.85 15.13 6.38
C GLU A 11 5.23 13.74 6.91
N SER A 12 4.29 13.04 7.56
CA SER A 12 4.52 11.69 8.09
C SER A 12 4.84 10.67 6.98
N VAL A 13 4.15 10.75 5.85
CA VAL A 13 4.38 9.89 4.68
C VAL A 13 5.76 10.15 4.09
N GLU A 14 6.14 11.41 3.90
CA GLU A 14 7.46 11.76 3.33
C GLU A 14 8.61 11.32 4.23
N GLN A 15 8.47 11.50 5.55
CA GLN A 15 9.49 11.10 6.52
C GLN A 15 9.59 9.58 6.70
N GLY A 16 8.45 8.87 6.73
CA GLY A 16 8.40 7.45 7.05
C GLY A 16 8.43 6.53 5.83
N LEU A 17 7.67 6.84 4.78
CA LEU A 17 7.44 5.89 3.69
C LEU A 17 8.66 5.75 2.78
N ALA A 18 9.37 6.84 2.50
CA ALA A 18 10.56 6.81 1.66
C ALA A 18 11.67 5.89 2.20
N PRO A 19 12.08 5.96 3.49
CA PRO A 19 13.08 5.02 4.02
C PRO A 19 12.57 3.58 4.10
N ILE A 20 11.28 3.36 4.42
CA ILE A 20 10.68 2.02 4.43
C ILE A 20 10.74 1.40 3.03
N GLN A 21 10.30 2.14 2.00
CA GLN A 21 10.31 1.68 0.63
C GLN A 21 11.72 1.30 0.15
N ARG A 22 12.74 2.10 0.49
CA ARG A 22 14.15 1.77 0.19
C ARG A 22 14.64 0.53 0.93
N ALA A 23 14.21 0.32 2.17
CA ALA A 23 14.56 -0.89 2.92
C ALA A 23 13.95 -2.15 2.29
N PHE A 24 12.70 -2.07 1.80
CA PHE A 24 12.10 -3.14 1.00
C PHE A 24 12.91 -3.44 -0.26
N ASP A 25 13.30 -2.40 -1.00
CA ASP A 25 14.10 -2.57 -2.23
C ASP A 25 15.45 -3.24 -1.95
N ALA A 26 16.17 -2.76 -0.92
CA ALA A 26 17.44 -3.34 -0.52
C ALA A 26 17.30 -4.82 -0.10
N TYR A 27 16.29 -5.13 0.70
CA TYR A 27 16.01 -6.50 1.13
C TYR A 27 15.65 -7.40 -0.06
N GLN A 28 14.80 -6.92 -0.97
CA GLN A 28 14.36 -7.67 -2.13
C GLN A 28 15.52 -7.98 -3.08
N ASN A 29 16.38 -6.98 -3.35
CA ASN A 29 17.52 -7.12 -4.24
C ASN A 29 18.64 -8.02 -3.66
N GLU A 30 18.81 -8.05 -2.34
CA GLU A 30 19.83 -8.87 -1.68
C GLU A 30 19.38 -10.33 -1.52
N CYS A 31 18.11 -10.55 -1.16
CA CYS A 31 17.65 -11.86 -0.71
C CYS A 31 16.87 -12.66 -1.76
N PHE A 32 16.46 -12.06 -2.88
CA PHE A 32 15.59 -12.69 -3.86
C PHE A 32 16.10 -12.52 -5.30
N ILE A 33 15.62 -13.40 -6.18
CA ILE A 33 15.93 -13.27 -7.61
C ILE A 33 15.19 -12.07 -8.20
N PRO A 34 15.82 -11.29 -9.10
CA PRO A 34 15.16 -10.17 -9.75
C PRO A 34 13.89 -10.60 -10.50
N ARG A 35 12.81 -9.84 -10.33
CA ARG A 35 11.53 -10.03 -11.01
C ARG A 35 11.11 -8.76 -11.73
N PRO A 36 10.44 -8.87 -12.89
CA PRO A 36 9.95 -7.71 -13.62
C PRO A 36 8.72 -7.09 -12.91
N PRO A 37 8.41 -5.80 -13.15
CA PRO A 37 7.26 -5.13 -12.53
C PRO A 37 5.92 -5.82 -12.77
N GLU A 38 5.74 -6.47 -13.93
CA GLU A 38 4.53 -7.21 -14.30
C GLU A 38 4.27 -8.39 -13.37
N PHE A 39 5.33 -9.03 -12.86
CA PHE A 39 5.21 -10.09 -11.86
C PHE A 39 4.63 -9.54 -10.55
N PHE A 40 5.21 -8.47 -10.02
CA PHE A 40 4.74 -7.83 -8.79
C PHE A 40 3.33 -7.25 -8.92
N ALA A 41 2.94 -6.80 -10.12
CA ALA A 41 1.56 -6.36 -10.37
C ALA A 41 0.55 -7.51 -10.24
N LEU A 42 0.93 -8.72 -10.67
CA LEU A 42 0.10 -9.92 -10.51
C LEU A 42 0.07 -10.40 -9.06
N GLU A 43 1.20 -10.36 -8.34
CA GLU A 43 1.24 -10.65 -6.90
C GLU A 43 0.32 -9.68 -6.12
N LEU A 44 0.46 -8.37 -6.36
CA LEU A 44 -0.41 -7.36 -5.74
C LEU A 44 -1.90 -7.63 -6.00
N CYS A 45 -2.25 -8.05 -7.23
CA CYS A 45 -3.63 -8.44 -7.55
C CYS A 45 -4.08 -9.70 -6.80
N GLY A 46 -3.18 -10.66 -6.59
CA GLY A 46 -3.40 -11.85 -5.78
C GLY A 46 -3.74 -11.50 -4.35
N GLU A 47 -2.84 -10.80 -3.65
CA GLU A 47 -2.99 -10.47 -2.23
C GLU A 47 -4.21 -9.58 -1.98
N ALA A 48 -4.48 -8.62 -2.87
CA ALA A 48 -5.68 -7.80 -2.78
C ALA A 48 -6.97 -8.64 -2.94
N GLY A 49 -6.92 -9.69 -3.77
CA GLY A 49 -8.01 -10.63 -3.96
C GLY A 49 -8.24 -11.52 -2.73
N GLU A 50 -7.16 -11.95 -2.08
CA GLU A 50 -7.18 -12.73 -0.83
C GLU A 50 -7.86 -11.91 0.29
N LEU A 51 -7.39 -10.67 0.51
CA LEU A 51 -7.99 -9.74 1.46
C LEU A 51 -9.47 -9.47 1.16
N ALA A 52 -9.83 -9.21 -0.11
CA ALA A 52 -11.22 -9.01 -0.51
C ALA A 52 -12.09 -10.25 -0.27
N ASN A 53 -11.53 -11.44 -0.42
CA ASN A 53 -12.23 -12.69 -0.15
C ASN A 53 -12.52 -12.87 1.35
N LEU A 54 -11.62 -12.44 2.24
CA LEU A 54 -11.85 -12.41 3.68
C LEU A 54 -13.02 -11.48 4.05
N GLU A 55 -13.04 -10.27 3.52
CA GLU A 55 -14.15 -9.32 3.75
C GLU A 55 -15.47 -9.83 3.16
N LYS A 56 -15.45 -10.50 2.00
CA LYS A 56 -16.63 -11.19 1.45
C LYS A 56 -17.17 -12.26 2.42
N LYS A 57 -16.31 -13.03 3.10
CA LYS A 57 -16.73 -14.03 4.09
C LYS A 57 -17.38 -13.35 5.30
N ARG A 58 -16.77 -12.27 5.80
CA ARG A 58 -17.31 -11.44 6.88
C ARG A 58 -18.69 -10.90 6.55
N TRP A 59 -18.86 -10.33 5.35
CA TRP A 59 -20.14 -9.81 4.87
C TRP A 59 -21.24 -10.90 4.80
N LYS A 60 -20.87 -12.13 4.44
CA LYS A 60 -21.78 -13.28 4.42
C LYS A 60 -22.10 -13.87 5.82
N GLY A 61 -21.62 -13.26 6.89
CA GLY A 61 -21.87 -13.71 8.27
C GLY A 61 -20.95 -14.86 8.74
N ALA A 62 -19.85 -15.12 8.03
CA ALA A 62 -18.83 -16.08 8.41
C ALA A 62 -17.48 -15.34 8.60
N PRO A 63 -17.32 -14.57 9.68
CA PRO A 63 -16.14 -13.73 9.88
C PRO A 63 -14.87 -14.60 9.93
N PRO A 64 -13.85 -14.26 9.14
CA PRO A 64 -12.54 -14.90 9.25
C PRO A 64 -11.85 -14.49 10.55
N ASN A 65 -10.76 -15.17 10.87
CA ASN A 65 -9.86 -14.78 11.95
C ASN A 65 -9.23 -13.42 11.64
N ASP A 66 -9.29 -12.47 12.58
CA ASP A 66 -8.72 -11.13 12.40
C ASP A 66 -7.19 -11.16 12.22
N ALA A 67 -6.49 -12.14 12.79
CA ALA A 67 -5.06 -12.33 12.55
C ALA A 67 -4.77 -12.63 11.06
N HIS A 68 -5.61 -13.45 10.44
CA HIS A 68 -5.50 -13.77 9.02
C HIS A 68 -5.80 -12.53 8.16
N THR A 69 -6.78 -11.70 8.54
CA THR A 69 -7.01 -10.42 7.85
C THR A 69 -5.81 -9.48 7.96
N ALA A 70 -5.13 -9.44 9.10
CA ALA A 70 -3.93 -8.63 9.28
C ALA A 70 -2.76 -9.13 8.40
N ASP A 71 -2.58 -10.45 8.30
CA ASP A 71 -1.57 -11.08 7.44
C ASP A 71 -1.80 -10.69 5.97
N GLU A 72 -3.02 -10.88 5.43
CA GLU A 72 -3.33 -10.51 4.04
C GLU A 72 -3.16 -8.99 3.78
N ALA A 73 -3.46 -8.15 4.77
CA ALA A 73 -3.21 -6.72 4.65
C ALA A 73 -1.71 -6.38 4.60
N ALA A 74 -0.88 -7.13 5.32
CA ALA A 74 0.57 -7.00 5.26
C ALA A 74 1.10 -7.47 3.89
N ASP A 75 0.59 -8.58 3.36
CA ASP A 75 0.98 -9.09 2.05
C ASP A 75 0.66 -8.08 0.93
N VAL A 76 -0.50 -7.43 0.98
CA VAL A 76 -0.83 -6.32 0.06
C VAL A 76 0.17 -5.17 0.14
N LEU A 77 0.58 -4.77 1.35
CA LEU A 77 1.56 -3.70 1.52
C LEU A 77 2.92 -4.08 0.95
N ILE A 78 3.39 -5.30 1.22
CA ILE A 78 4.66 -5.82 0.72
C ILE A 78 4.65 -5.88 -0.81
N ALA A 79 3.60 -6.45 -1.40
CA ALA A 79 3.44 -6.53 -2.85
C ALA A 79 3.41 -5.14 -3.51
N LEU A 80 2.72 -4.16 -2.88
CA LEU A 80 2.70 -2.79 -3.37
C LEU A 80 4.09 -2.14 -3.35
N MET A 81 4.84 -2.32 -2.26
CA MET A 81 6.21 -1.79 -2.15
C MET A 81 7.12 -2.36 -3.23
N ASN A 82 7.09 -3.69 -3.42
CA ASN A 82 7.88 -4.37 -4.44
C ASN A 82 7.51 -3.91 -5.84
N PHE A 83 6.22 -3.76 -6.13
CA PHE A 83 5.74 -3.22 -7.41
C PHE A 83 6.26 -1.79 -7.64
N CYS A 84 6.12 -0.90 -6.66
CA CYS A 84 6.59 0.47 -6.76
C CYS A 84 8.10 0.54 -7.00
N ASN A 85 8.89 -0.26 -6.27
CA ASN A 85 10.34 -0.34 -6.43
C ASN A 85 10.73 -0.83 -7.83
N ALA A 86 10.17 -1.95 -8.27
CA ALA A 86 10.45 -2.50 -9.59
C ALA A 86 10.09 -1.52 -10.72
N ARG A 87 9.06 -0.68 -10.52
CA ARG A 87 8.62 0.32 -11.49
C ARG A 87 9.31 1.68 -11.36
N GLY A 88 10.18 1.87 -10.36
CA GLY A 88 10.84 3.15 -10.09
C GLY A 88 9.88 4.25 -9.62
N ILE A 89 8.80 3.88 -8.95
CA ILE A 89 7.80 4.82 -8.41
C ILE A 89 8.23 5.24 -7.01
N ASP A 90 8.39 6.55 -6.79
CA ASP A 90 8.47 7.12 -5.45
C ASP A 90 7.07 7.16 -4.84
N LEU A 91 6.76 6.21 -3.95
CA LEU A 91 5.43 6.07 -3.39
C LEU A 91 5.11 7.20 -2.40
N ALA A 92 6.12 7.70 -1.67
CA ALA A 92 5.95 8.81 -0.74
C ALA A 92 5.53 10.08 -1.48
N ALA A 93 6.27 10.44 -2.54
CA ALA A 93 5.94 11.57 -3.38
C ALA A 93 4.57 11.39 -4.08
N ALA A 94 4.28 10.18 -4.57
CA ALA A 94 3.00 9.90 -5.24
C ALA A 94 1.80 10.06 -4.29
N VAL A 95 1.91 9.61 -3.05
CA VAL A 95 0.86 9.76 -2.02
C VAL A 95 0.74 11.24 -1.61
N ALA A 96 1.85 11.92 -1.35
CA ALA A 96 1.87 13.34 -0.98
C ALA A 96 1.17 14.23 -2.04
N LEU A 97 1.41 13.96 -3.31
CA LEU A 97 0.76 14.67 -4.42
C LEU A 97 -0.74 14.36 -4.56
N LYS A 98 -1.19 13.19 -4.08
CA LYS A 98 -2.57 12.71 -4.25
C LYS A 98 -3.48 13.11 -3.10
N LEU A 99 -2.99 13.10 -1.85
CA LEU A 99 -3.78 13.39 -0.65
C LEU A 99 -4.56 14.72 -0.70
N PRO A 100 -3.97 15.86 -1.14
CA PRO A 100 -4.69 17.12 -1.28
C PRO A 100 -5.89 17.05 -2.24
N ARG A 101 -5.80 16.19 -3.27
CA ARG A 101 -6.83 16.07 -4.32
C ARG A 101 -8.04 15.28 -3.81
N ILE A 102 -7.80 14.25 -3.00
CA ILE A 102 -8.87 13.45 -2.39
C ILE A 102 -9.70 14.31 -1.42
N GLY A 103 -9.03 15.15 -0.61
CA GLY A 103 -9.72 16.05 0.31
C GLY A 103 -10.70 17.01 -0.38
N SER A 104 -10.46 17.37 -1.64
CA SER A 104 -11.34 18.24 -2.43
C SER A 104 -12.57 17.54 -3.03
N THR A 105 -12.66 16.20 -2.91
CA THR A 105 -13.74 15.38 -3.47
C THR A 105 -14.74 14.87 -2.44
N LEU A 106 -14.52 15.12 -1.15
CA LEU A 106 -15.51 14.86 -0.10
C LEU A 106 -16.49 16.04 -0.05
N PRO A 107 -17.82 15.83 -0.12
CA PRO A 107 -18.77 16.91 0.09
C PRO A 107 -18.54 17.50 1.48
N SER A 108 -18.57 18.84 1.57
CA SER A 108 -18.54 19.56 2.84
C SER A 108 -19.58 18.95 3.78
N ALA A 109 -19.13 18.44 4.93
CA ALA A 109 -20.01 17.94 5.98
C ALA A 109 -20.97 19.03 6.48
#